data_AF-A0A382HDN2-F1
#
_entry.id   AF-A0A382HDN2-F1
#
_cell.length_a   1.000
_cell.length_b   1.000
_cell.length_c   1.000
_cell.angle_alpha   90.00
_cell.angle_beta   90.00
_cell.angle_gamma   90.00
#
_symmetry.space_group_name_H-M   'P 1'
#
loop_
_entity.id
_entity.type
_entity.pdbx_description
1 polymer ?
#
loop_
_entity_poly.entity_id
_entity_poly.type
_entity_poly.pdbx_seq_one_letter_code
_entity_poly.pdbx_strand_id
1 'polypeptide(L)'
;MTSKRTSRKSPRHEPSNVLEAKLVRDYLLEHPHFLTENPDLLVLLRPVSRHNGENVLDMGQIVTRHLGDEIERLKQQHEELLAVGRANQAAQKQVHDASLALMAARNFEHLIHIITRDLAQVMD
;
A
#
# COMPACT_ATOMS: atom_id res chain seq x y z
N MET A 1 1.96 -16.88 65.72
CA MET A 1 0.81 -16.98 64.81
C MET A 1 0.28 -15.59 64.50
N THR A 2 0.19 -15.27 63.20
CA THR A 2 -0.82 -14.41 62.53
C THR A 2 -0.95 -12.93 62.97
N SER A 3 -0.43 -11.99 62.18
CA SER A 3 -1.13 -11.24 61.09
C SER A 3 -1.70 -9.90 61.63
N LYS A 4 -1.47 -8.71 61.08
CA LYS A 4 -1.50 -8.27 59.68
C LYS A 4 -0.61 -7.03 59.51
N ARG A 5 0.18 -7.00 58.43
CA ARG A 5 0.76 -5.77 57.88
C ARG A 5 -0.39 -4.86 57.42
N THR A 6 -0.60 -3.73 58.09
CA THR A 6 -1.49 -2.69 57.60
C THR A 6 -0.79 -1.98 56.44
N SER A 7 -1.13 -2.42 55.23
CA SER A 7 -0.82 -1.72 53.98
C SER A 7 -1.40 -0.30 54.07
N ARG A 8 -0.53 0.70 54.25
CA ARG A 8 -0.88 2.11 54.00
C ARG A 8 -1.14 2.22 52.50
N LYS A 9 -2.42 2.15 52.13
CA LYS A 9 -2.93 2.55 50.81
C LYS A 9 -2.43 3.97 50.54
N SER A 10 -1.53 4.12 49.58
CA SER A 10 -1.19 5.40 49.00
C SER A 10 -2.48 6.10 48.54
N PRO A 11 -2.70 7.37 48.87
CA PRO A 11 -3.88 8.07 48.41
C PRO A 11 -3.81 8.15 46.88
N ARG A 12 -4.80 7.57 46.21
CA ARG A 12 -5.08 7.89 44.81
C ARG A 12 -5.34 9.39 44.79
N HIS A 13 -4.45 10.12 44.12
CA HIS A 13 -4.71 11.52 43.81
C HIS A 13 -5.87 11.52 42.82
N GLU A 14 -7.09 11.69 43.30
CA GLU A 14 -8.17 12.21 42.47
C GLU A 14 -7.81 13.68 42.22
N PRO A 15 -7.52 14.10 40.98
CA PRO A 15 -7.42 15.52 40.71
C PRO A 15 -8.85 16.08 40.80
N SER A 16 -9.12 16.76 41.91
CA SER A 16 -10.16 17.79 41.99
C SER A 16 -9.82 18.89 41.00
N ASN A 17 -10.23 18.70 39.75
CA ASN A 17 -10.61 19.80 38.87
C ASN A 17 -11.40 19.20 37.72
N VAL A 18 -12.74 19.24 37.82
CA VAL A 18 -13.57 19.15 36.62
C VAL A 18 -13.31 20.45 35.88
N LEU A 19 -12.20 20.51 35.14
CA LEU A 19 -11.98 21.56 34.17
C LEU A 19 -13.19 21.50 33.24
N GLU A 20 -14.04 22.53 33.30
CA GLU A 20 -15.20 22.60 32.44
C GLU A 20 -14.72 22.47 31.00
N ALA A 21 -15.36 21.59 30.22
CA ALA A 21 -14.99 21.36 28.83
C ALA A 21 -14.98 22.68 28.02
N LYS A 22 -15.75 23.67 28.45
CA LYS A 22 -15.76 25.03 27.92
C LYS A 22 -14.45 25.77 28.17
N LEU A 23 -13.91 25.72 29.39
CA LEU A 23 -12.64 26.35 29.73
C LEU A 23 -11.47 25.74 28.95
N VAL A 24 -11.47 24.40 28.80
CA VAL A 24 -10.46 23.69 27.99
C VAL A 24 -10.58 24.07 26.52
N ARG A 25 -11.80 24.19 26.00
CA ARG A 25 -12.06 24.63 24.63
C ARG A 25 -11.56 26.07 24.40
N ASP A 26 -11.87 26.99 25.31
CA ASP A 26 -11.49 28.39 25.20
C ASP A 26 -9.95 28.52 25.25
N TYR A 27 -9.28 27.78 26.13
CA TYR A 27 -7.82 27.71 26.21
C TYR A 27 -7.17 27.18 24.92
N LEU A 28 -7.72 26.11 24.32
CA LEU A 28 -7.18 25.55 23.07
C LEU A 28 -7.39 26.48 21.86
N LEU A 29 -8.44 27.30 21.87
CA LEU A 29 -8.68 28.32 20.85
C LEU A 29 -7.72 29.50 20.97
N GLU A 30 -7.40 29.91 22.19
CA GLU A 30 -6.42 30.98 22.45
C GLU A 30 -4.97 30.52 22.19
N HIS A 31 -4.71 29.21 22.28
CA HIS A 31 -3.38 28.62 22.06
C HIS A 31 -3.36 27.54 20.95
N PRO A 32 -3.49 27.94 19.67
CA PRO A 32 -3.58 26.99 18.55
C PRO A 32 -2.30 26.18 18.32
N HIS A 33 -1.16 26.61 18.86
CA HIS A 33 0.14 25.91 18.71
C HIS A 33 0.33 24.82 19.76
N PHE A 34 -0.48 24.81 20.83
CA PHE A 34 -0.36 23.89 21.94
C PHE A 34 -0.44 22.41 21.52
N LEU A 35 -1.32 22.09 20.58
CA LEU A 35 -1.46 20.73 20.04
C LEU A 35 -0.33 20.34 19.08
N THR A 36 0.33 21.32 18.45
CA THR A 36 1.48 21.12 17.58
C THR A 36 2.75 20.88 18.40
N GLU A 37 2.88 21.56 19.53
CA GLU A 37 4.02 21.43 20.46
C GLU A 37 3.94 20.17 21.33
N ASN A 38 2.76 19.56 21.45
CA ASN A 38 2.52 18.33 22.22
C ASN A 38 1.91 17.23 21.33
N PRO A 39 2.68 16.70 20.35
CA PRO A 39 2.19 15.73 19.36
C PRO A 39 1.87 14.35 19.95
N ASP A 40 2.40 14.04 21.13
CA ASP A 40 2.11 12.84 21.91
C ASP A 40 0.65 12.81 22.40
N LEU A 41 0.08 13.98 22.72
CA LEU A 41 -1.33 14.11 23.10
C LEU A 41 -2.27 13.79 21.93
N LEU A 42 -1.88 14.08 20.69
CA LEU A 42 -2.68 13.74 19.50
C LEU A 42 -2.83 12.23 19.31
N VAL A 43 -1.82 11.44 19.71
CA VAL A 43 -1.88 9.97 19.62
C VAL A 43 -2.89 9.40 20.63
N LEU A 44 -2.98 10.01 21.81
CA LEU A 44 -3.88 9.63 22.90
C LEU A 44 -5.32 10.15 22.71
N LEU A 45 -5.47 11.32 22.10
CA LEU A 45 -6.76 11.95 21.81
C LEU A 45 -7.44 11.42 20.56
N ARG A 46 -6.84 10.43 19.88
CA ARG A 46 -7.32 9.86 18.61
C ARG A 46 -8.84 9.66 18.68
N PRO A 47 -9.64 10.53 18.04
CA PRO A 47 -11.08 10.42 18.12
C PRO A 47 -11.45 9.10 17.43
N VAL A 48 -12.22 8.24 18.10
CA VAL A 48 -13.03 7.26 17.37
C VAL A 48 -13.89 8.12 16.46
N SER A 49 -13.64 8.09 15.14
CA SER A 49 -14.18 9.01 14.13
C SER A 49 -15.68 9.25 14.31
N ARG A 50 -16.03 10.19 15.19
CA ARG A 50 -17.38 10.67 15.38
C ARG A 50 -17.49 11.89 14.52
N HIS A 51 -18.04 11.62 13.35
CA HIS A 51 -18.48 12.59 12.36
C HIS A 51 -19.37 13.61 13.05
N ASN A 52 -18.80 14.74 13.44
CA ASN A 52 -19.52 15.86 14.04
C ASN A 52 -19.43 17.03 13.05
N GLY A 53 -20.38 17.05 12.12
CA GLY A 53 -20.57 18.11 11.13
C GLY A 53 -20.78 17.53 9.74
N GLU A 54 -21.96 17.74 9.16
CA GLU A 54 -22.43 17.26 7.85
C GLU A 54 -21.51 17.55 6.65
N ASN A 55 -20.37 18.25 6.82
CA ASN A 55 -19.63 18.79 5.69
C ASN A 55 -18.11 18.96 5.88
N VAL A 56 -17.49 18.31 6.88
CA VAL A 56 -16.01 18.34 7.01
C VAL A 56 -15.44 17.04 6.48
N LEU A 57 -14.93 17.11 5.26
CA LEU A 57 -14.30 16.01 4.55
C LEU A 57 -12.88 15.78 5.11
N ASP A 58 -12.60 14.56 5.58
CA ASP A 58 -11.24 14.16 6.00
C ASP A 58 -10.35 14.04 4.74
N MET A 59 -9.67 15.13 4.42
CA MET A 59 -8.77 15.21 3.27
C MET A 59 -7.62 14.18 3.36
N GLY A 60 -7.22 13.77 4.57
CA GLY A 60 -6.20 12.74 4.76
C GLY A 60 -6.68 11.35 4.31
N GLN A 61 -7.93 11.00 4.64
CA GLN A 61 -8.55 9.77 4.14
C GLN A 61 -8.74 9.78 2.62
N ILE A 62 -9.11 10.92 2.03
CA ILE A 62 -9.28 11.03 0.57
C ILE A 62 -7.95 10.86 -0.16
N VAL A 63 -6.91 11.55 0.30
CA VAL A 63 -5.57 11.41 -0.29
C VAL A 63 -5.07 9.97 -0.17
N THR A 64 -5.29 9.32 0.99
CA THR A 64 -4.87 7.93 1.19
C THR A 64 -5.62 6.96 0.26
N ARG A 65 -6.94 7.15 0.09
CA ARG A 65 -7.73 6.35 -0.86
C ARG A 65 -7.24 6.55 -2.29
N HIS A 66 -7.06 7.81 -2.71
CA HIS A 66 -6.58 8.12 -4.05
C HIS A 66 -5.18 7.56 -4.32
N LEU A 67 -4.26 7.63 -3.36
CA LEU A 67 -2.94 6.98 -3.49
C LEU A 67 -3.06 5.47 -3.55
N GLY A 68 -3.97 4.86 -2.78
CA GLY A 68 -4.26 3.43 -2.84
C GLY A 68 -4.75 3.00 -4.21
N ASP A 69 -5.70 3.73 -4.77
CA ASP A 69 -6.27 3.48 -6.10
C ASP A 69 -5.22 3.62 -7.20
N GLU A 70 -4.36 4.63 -7.11
CA GLU A 70 -3.31 4.85 -8.11
C GLU A 70 -2.20 3.79 -8.03
N ILE A 71 -1.85 3.31 -6.82
CA ILE A 71 -0.93 2.17 -6.65
C ILE A 71 -1.52 0.91 -7.28
N GLU A 72 -2.81 0.65 -7.07
CA GLU A 72 -3.47 -0.52 -7.62
C GLU A 72 -3.52 -0.46 -9.14
N ARG A 73 -3.84 0.71 -9.71
CA ARG A 73 -3.78 0.95 -11.15
C ARG A 73 -2.39 0.71 -11.72
N LEU A 74 -1.35 1.25 -11.06
CA LEU A 74 0.03 1.10 -11.53
C LEU A 74 0.49 -0.37 -11.49
N LYS A 75 0.06 -1.13 -10.47
CA LYS A 75 0.32 -2.58 -10.39
C LYS A 75 -0.36 -3.33 -11.54
N GLN A 76 -1.62 -3.02 -11.84
CA GLN A 76 -2.33 -3.64 -12.96
C GLN A 76 -1.62 -3.38 -14.30
N GLN A 77 -1.17 -2.15 -14.53
CA GLN A 77 -0.40 -1.80 -15.72
C GLN A 77 0.94 -2.54 -15.77
N HIS A 78 1.62 -2.70 -14.63
CA HIS A 78 2.87 -3.45 -14.57
C HIS A 78 2.67 -4.93 -14.92
N GLU A 79 1.64 -5.57 -14.38
CA GLU A 79 1.31 -6.95 -14.71
C GLU A 79 0.94 -7.13 -16.18
N GLU A 80 0.20 -6.18 -16.77
CA GLU A 80 -0.11 -6.17 -18.20
C GLU A 80 1.17 -6.03 -19.05
N LEU A 81 2.06 -5.09 -18.69
CA LEU A 81 3.35 -4.93 -19.38
C LEU A 81 4.24 -6.16 -19.25
N LEU A 82 4.24 -6.84 -18.09
CA LEU A 82 4.95 -8.09 -17.91
C LEU A 82 4.35 -9.20 -18.78
N ALA A 83 3.03 -9.29 -18.90
CA ALA A 83 2.37 -10.26 -19.77
C ALA A 83 2.74 -10.02 -21.24
N VAL A 84 2.66 -8.77 -21.71
CA VAL A 84 3.08 -8.38 -23.07
C VAL A 84 4.57 -8.64 -23.28
N GLY A 85 5.41 -8.31 -22.29
CA GLY A 85 6.84 -8.54 -22.33
C GLY A 85 7.20 -10.01 -22.45
N ARG A 86 6.53 -10.89 -21.68
CA ARG A 86 6.73 -12.36 -21.76
C ARG A 86 6.29 -12.92 -23.10
N ALA A 87 5.14 -12.49 -23.63
CA ALA A 87 4.67 -12.90 -24.95
C ALA A 87 5.66 -12.46 -26.05
N ASN A 88 6.14 -11.23 -25.98
CA ASN A 88 7.14 -10.71 -26.91
C ASN A 88 8.48 -11.47 -26.82
N GLN A 89 8.95 -11.77 -25.61
CA GLN A 89 10.17 -12.57 -25.43
C GLN A 89 10.01 -13.99 -25.99
N ALA A 90 8.84 -14.62 -25.80
CA ALA A 90 8.56 -15.93 -26.38
C ALA A 90 8.59 -15.88 -27.92
N ALA A 91 7.92 -14.89 -28.52
CA ALA A 91 7.93 -14.69 -29.97
C ALA A 91 9.34 -14.39 -30.51
N GLN A 92 10.12 -13.55 -29.83
CA GLN A 92 11.51 -13.28 -30.22
C GLN A 92 12.38 -14.54 -30.18
N LYS A 93 12.21 -15.37 -29.14
CA LYS A 93 12.93 -16.65 -29.04
C LYS A 93 12.56 -17.58 -30.18
N GLN A 94 11.27 -17.74 -30.48
CA GLN A 94 10.79 -18.54 -31.61
C GLN A 94 11.38 -18.07 -32.93
N VAL A 95 11.37 -16.75 -33.20
CA VAL A 95 11.96 -16.17 -34.42
C VAL A 95 13.47 -16.38 -34.48
N HIS A 96 14.17 -16.25 -33.36
CA HIS A 96 15.61 -16.50 -33.28
C HIS A 96 15.95 -17.96 -33.57
N ASP A 97 15.26 -18.90 -32.92
CA ASP A 97 15.45 -20.34 -33.10
C ASP A 97 15.13 -20.75 -34.54
N ALA A 98 14.05 -20.21 -35.12
CA ALA A 98 13.71 -20.35 -36.54
C ALA A 98 14.83 -19.84 -37.47
N SER A 99 15.39 -18.66 -37.18
CA SER A 99 16.50 -18.10 -37.97
C SER A 99 17.75 -18.98 -37.90
N LEU A 100 18.11 -19.49 -36.72
CA LEU A 100 19.21 -20.43 -36.54
C LEU A 100 18.99 -21.74 -37.30
N ALA A 101 17.79 -22.30 -37.24
CA ALA A 101 17.44 -23.52 -37.96
C ALA A 101 17.61 -23.34 -39.48
N LEU A 102 17.12 -22.21 -40.02
CA LEU A 102 17.27 -21.88 -41.45
C LEU A 102 18.75 -21.76 -41.85
N MET A 103 19.59 -21.13 -41.02
CA MET A 103 21.03 -21.02 -41.26
C MET A 103 21.76 -22.36 -41.16
N ALA A 104 21.25 -23.31 -40.37
CA ALA A 104 21.81 -24.66 -40.23
C ALA A 104 21.43 -25.62 -41.38
N ALA A 105 20.64 -25.16 -42.36
CA ALA A 105 20.20 -26.01 -43.47
C ALA A 105 21.39 -26.46 -44.35
N ARG A 106 21.58 -27.77 -44.49
CA ARG A 106 22.71 -28.36 -45.24
C ARG A 106 22.47 -28.46 -46.75
N ASN A 107 21.21 -28.45 -47.18
CA ASN A 107 20.80 -28.52 -48.58
C ASN A 107 19.34 -28.01 -48.74
N PHE A 108 18.90 -27.87 -49.99
CA PHE A 108 17.57 -27.32 -50.33
C PHE A 108 16.41 -28.17 -49.78
N GLU A 109 16.54 -29.50 -49.79
CA GLU A 109 15.51 -30.41 -49.27
C GLU A 109 15.39 -30.30 -47.75
N HIS A 110 16.52 -30.16 -47.04
CA HIS A 110 16.56 -29.90 -45.61
C HIS A 110 15.94 -28.53 -45.26
N LEU A 111 16.16 -27.50 -46.08
CA LEU A 111 15.53 -26.19 -45.91
C LEU A 111 14.00 -26.28 -46.02
N ILE A 112 13.47 -26.99 -47.04
CA ILE A 112 12.02 -27.22 -47.21
C ILE A 112 11.45 -27.93 -45.98
N HIS A 113 12.15 -28.95 -45.45
CA HIS A 113 11.71 -29.68 -44.26
C HIS A 113 11.68 -28.79 -43.01
N ILE A 114 12.68 -27.92 -42.81
CA ILE A 114 12.73 -26.98 -41.68
C ILE A 114 11.58 -25.96 -41.76
N ILE A 115 11.30 -25.40 -42.95
CA ILE A 115 10.22 -24.42 -43.13
C ILE A 115 8.83 -25.04 -42.93
N THR A 116 8.62 -26.25 -43.46
CA THR A 116 7.30 -26.89 -43.46
C THR A 116 6.94 -27.62 -42.17
N ARG A 117 7.95 -28.02 -41.38
CA ARG A 117 7.74 -28.84 -40.19
C ARG A 117 8.22 -28.15 -38.92
N ASP A 118 9.47 -27.73 -38.90
CA ASP A 118 10.09 -27.22 -37.68
C ASP A 118 9.61 -25.79 -37.36
N LEU A 119 9.49 -24.92 -38.37
CA LEU A 119 8.90 -23.59 -38.20
C LEU A 119 7.41 -23.66 -37.84
N ALA A 120 6.66 -24.55 -38.51
CA ALA A 120 5.24 -24.72 -38.25
C ALA A 120 4.98 -25.19 -36.80
N GLN A 121 5.85 -26.04 -36.25
CA GLN A 121 5.74 -26.52 -34.87
C GLN A 121 6.19 -25.49 -33.81
N VAL A 122 7.12 -24.60 -34.14
CA VAL A 122 7.67 -23.60 -33.20
C VAL A 122 6.79 -22.35 -33.11
N MET A 123 5.98 -22.08 -34.14
CA MET A 123 5.10 -20.89 -34.22
C MET A 123 3.63 -21.14 -33.87
N ASP A 124 3.24 -22.40 -33.65
CA ASP A 124 1.94 -22.80 -33.04
C ASP A 124 2.02 -22.71 -31.50
#